data_AF-A0A6G7V9W4-F1
#
_entry.id   AF-A0A6G7V9W4-F1
#
_cell.length_a   1.000
_cell.length_b   1.000
_cell.length_c   1.000
_cell.angle_alpha   90.00
_cell.angle_beta   90.00
_cell.angle_gamma   90.00
#
_symmetry.space_group_name_H-M   'P 1'
#
loop_
_entity.id
_entity.type
_entity.pdbx_description
1 polymer ?
#
loop_
_entity_poly.entity_id
_entity_poly.type
_entity_poly.pdbx_seq_one_letter_code
_entity_poly.pdbx_strand_id
1 'polypeptide(L)'
;MSRSHRPLPLILLPLLLAVDQGHTQTLYRWVDDQGEIHYTDQLPPEHAGKARARLSEEGIAVEFKPKEPSPEERERAKELERQRAEEERRKAERLAEDRRLVQTYRTLEDLDLARNGQIAIIEAIIQVKRDQIRTLTHTLLRLDGERQSFQAINQPLPPALSEQIASNLARLHTLYGEVLNEEWRKIGVWEDFARKRARYLELKKQPAPKADDSFTAELAMLSCDETAQCHDYWRKALIYARAPLTEGERQELIAPGLAILLQRTKEEERLIHLVWIQKSSDQPVWIYLDLQCRNRQTGNLTCADPKIARLRQGFRLAVTRP
;
A
#
# COMPACT_ATOMS: atom_id res chain seq x y z
N MET A 1 92.18 89.47 31.06
CA MET A 1 91.04 90.12 31.73
C MET A 1 90.32 89.09 32.58
N SER A 2 90.24 89.38 33.88
CA SER A 2 89.43 88.87 35.00
C SER A 2 88.88 87.43 35.03
N ARG A 3 89.32 86.69 36.06
CA ARG A 3 88.65 85.53 36.69
C ARG A 3 87.41 85.98 37.47
N SER A 4 86.38 85.15 37.59
CA SER A 4 85.46 85.21 38.76
C SER A 4 84.68 83.91 38.97
N HIS A 5 84.29 83.68 40.22
CA HIS A 5 83.85 82.44 40.86
C HIS A 5 82.31 82.24 40.84
N ARG A 6 81.89 80.94 40.89
CA ARG A 6 80.76 80.25 41.61
C ARG A 6 79.52 81.08 42.06
N PRO A 7 78.28 80.53 42.03
CA PRO A 7 77.84 79.50 43.00
C PRO A 7 76.74 78.49 42.59
N LEU A 8 76.58 77.49 43.46
CA LEU A 8 75.59 76.38 43.48
C LEU A 8 74.15 76.89 43.77
N PRO A 9 73.11 76.19 43.27
CA PRO A 9 71.89 76.01 44.07
C PRO A 9 71.39 74.55 44.11
N LEU A 10 70.75 74.23 45.24
CA LEU A 10 70.20 72.96 45.71
C LEU A 10 68.68 72.91 45.38
N ILE A 11 68.17 71.92 44.63
CA ILE A 11 66.70 71.71 44.47
C ILE A 11 66.34 70.21 44.38
N LEU A 12 65.28 69.88 45.14
CA LEU A 12 64.55 68.63 45.41
C LEU A 12 64.33 67.65 44.23
N LEU A 13 64.42 66.35 44.53
CA LEU A 13 63.93 65.24 43.70
C LEU A 13 62.58 64.73 44.25
N PRO A 14 61.48 64.71 43.46
CA PRO A 14 60.17 64.26 43.93
C PRO A 14 60.03 62.74 43.84
N LEU A 15 59.43 62.15 44.88
CA LEU A 15 59.11 60.72 45.01
C LEU A 15 57.82 60.42 44.22
N LEU A 16 57.94 59.73 43.10
CA LEU A 16 56.81 59.21 42.30
C LEU A 16 56.27 57.92 42.93
N LEU A 17 55.08 58.02 43.54
CA LEU A 17 54.27 56.89 43.95
C LEU A 17 53.59 56.28 42.71
N ALA A 18 53.96 55.03 42.37
CA ALA A 18 53.23 54.23 41.39
C ALA A 18 51.90 53.76 42.01
N VAL A 19 50.79 54.10 41.36
CA VAL A 19 49.46 53.55 41.68
C VAL A 19 49.32 52.24 40.92
N ASP A 20 49.25 51.13 41.64
CA ASP A 20 49.04 49.80 41.09
C ASP A 20 47.57 49.67 40.66
N GLN A 21 47.31 49.36 39.39
CA GLN A 21 45.95 49.08 38.92
C GLN A 21 45.58 47.65 39.33
N GLY A 22 44.62 47.52 40.24
CA GLY A 22 44.13 46.22 40.69
C GLY A 22 43.66 45.36 39.52
N HIS A 23 44.38 44.26 39.26
CA HIS A 23 43.96 43.22 38.35
C HIS A 23 42.75 42.49 38.94
N THR A 24 41.57 42.63 38.33
CA THR A 24 40.41 41.79 38.62
C THR A 24 40.72 40.36 38.17
N GLN A 25 41.19 39.51 39.09
CA GLN A 25 41.54 38.11 38.78
C GLN A 25 40.26 37.30 38.56
N THR A 26 40.09 36.77 37.34
CA THR A 26 38.95 35.91 37.01
C THR A 26 39.27 34.47 37.38
N LEU A 27 38.64 33.95 38.44
CA LEU A 27 38.91 32.60 38.94
C LEU A 27 37.91 31.58 38.37
N TYR A 28 38.41 30.47 37.82
CA TYR A 28 37.61 29.35 37.30
C TYR A 28 37.77 28.10 38.16
N ARG A 29 36.66 27.42 38.44
CA ARG A 29 36.61 26.10 39.09
C ARG A 29 36.17 25.04 38.10
N TRP A 30 36.92 23.95 37.96
CA TRP A 30 36.56 22.82 37.09
C TRP A 30 36.95 21.49 37.73
N VAL A 31 36.43 20.38 37.19
CA VAL A 31 36.71 19.02 37.69
C VAL A 31 37.39 18.21 36.60
N ASP A 32 38.49 17.54 36.94
CA ASP A 32 39.23 16.69 35.99
C ASP A 32 38.62 15.28 35.83
N ASP A 33 39.31 14.41 35.09
CA ASP A 33 38.78 13.06 34.79
C ASP A 33 38.94 12.09 35.98
N GLN A 34 39.74 12.47 36.99
CA GLN A 34 40.00 11.77 38.24
C GLN A 34 39.05 12.23 39.35
N GLY A 35 38.25 13.27 39.10
CA GLY A 35 37.31 13.85 40.05
C GLY A 35 37.91 14.93 40.95
N GLU A 36 39.14 15.39 40.66
CA GLU A 36 39.79 16.44 41.44
C GLU A 36 39.29 17.83 40.99
N ILE A 37 39.09 18.72 41.96
CA ILE A 37 38.60 20.08 41.74
C ILE A 37 39.80 21.01 41.59
N HIS A 38 39.89 21.68 40.45
CA HIS A 38 40.96 22.61 40.10
C HIS A 38 40.45 24.04 40.09
N TYR A 39 41.28 24.96 40.60
CA TYR A 39 41.05 26.41 40.57
C TYR A 39 42.15 27.08 39.76
N THR A 40 41.81 27.86 38.76
CA THR A 40 42.80 28.52 37.89
C THR A 40 42.32 29.90 37.44
N ASP A 41 43.26 30.84 37.33
CA ASP A 41 43.02 32.18 36.80
C ASP A 41 42.94 32.18 35.26
N GLN A 42 43.51 31.14 34.62
CA GLN A 42 43.49 30.95 33.18
C GLN A 42 43.33 29.47 32.82
N LEU A 43 42.27 29.14 32.08
CA LEU A 43 42.00 27.74 31.72
C LEU A 43 42.92 27.29 30.57
N PRO A 44 43.68 26.19 30.74
CA PRO A 44 44.45 25.60 29.65
C PRO A 44 43.55 25.20 28.47
N PRO A 45 44.00 25.39 27.21
CA PRO A 45 43.20 25.04 26.02
C PRO A 45 42.74 23.57 26.02
N GLU A 46 43.56 22.68 26.57
CA GLU A 46 43.35 21.24 26.66
C GLU A 46 42.11 20.84 27.50
N HIS A 47 41.60 21.75 28.33
CA HIS A 47 40.45 21.50 29.21
C HIS A 47 39.25 22.40 28.89
N ALA A 48 39.28 23.10 27.75
CA ALA A 48 38.23 24.03 27.34
C ALA A 48 36.83 23.40 27.19
N GLY A 49 36.76 22.08 26.92
CA GLY A 49 35.53 21.31 26.78
C GLY A 49 34.96 20.69 28.06
N LYS A 50 35.61 20.86 29.24
CA LYS A 50 35.11 20.33 30.52
C LYS A 50 34.09 21.27 31.18
N ALA A 51 33.24 20.73 32.06
CA ALA A 51 32.33 21.54 32.85
C ALA A 51 33.10 22.45 33.82
N ARG A 52 32.72 23.73 33.89
CA ARG A 52 33.43 24.74 34.69
C ARG A 52 32.50 25.81 35.24
N ALA A 53 32.87 26.41 36.36
CA ALA A 53 32.21 27.58 36.93
C ALA A 53 33.18 28.76 36.99
N ARG A 54 32.76 29.97 36.61
CA ARG A 54 33.45 31.23 36.91
C ARG A 54 33.03 31.68 38.31
N LEU A 55 33.98 32.06 39.15
CA LEU A 55 33.75 32.51 40.51
C LEU A 55 33.86 34.04 40.61
N SER A 56 33.10 34.65 41.53
CA SER A 56 33.28 36.05 41.95
C SER A 56 34.51 36.20 42.84
N GLU A 57 34.86 37.44 43.18
CA GLU A 57 35.95 37.75 44.12
C GLU A 57 35.70 37.11 45.51
N GLU A 58 34.45 36.89 45.88
CA GLU A 58 34.03 36.20 47.12
C GLU A 58 33.97 34.66 46.97
N GLY A 59 34.41 34.10 45.84
CA GLY A 59 34.43 32.66 45.58
C GLY A 59 33.06 32.05 45.23
N ILE A 60 32.06 32.88 44.93
CA ILE A 60 30.69 32.44 44.59
C ILE A 60 30.61 32.17 43.10
N ALA A 61 30.04 31.03 42.69
CA ALA A 61 29.86 30.73 41.27
C ALA A 61 28.88 31.72 40.61
N VAL A 62 29.39 32.55 39.72
CA VAL A 62 28.62 33.58 38.99
C VAL A 62 28.22 33.13 37.59
N GLU A 63 28.88 32.10 37.04
CA GLU A 63 28.58 31.57 35.72
C GLU A 63 28.98 30.09 35.65
N PHE A 64 28.16 29.25 35.03
CA PHE A 64 28.45 27.83 34.86
C PHE A 64 28.38 27.45 33.39
N LYS A 65 29.45 26.82 32.87
CA LYS A 65 29.52 26.26 31.52
C LYS A 65 29.58 24.73 31.62
N PRO A 66 28.59 24.00 31.11
CA PRO A 66 28.60 22.54 31.12
C PRO A 66 29.67 21.95 30.20
N LYS A 67 29.97 20.66 30.37
CA LYS A 67 30.88 19.89 29.50
C LYS A 67 30.36 19.90 28.07
N GLU A 68 31.25 20.03 27.09
CA GLU A 68 30.88 19.87 25.69
C GLU A 68 30.40 18.44 25.44
N PRO A 69 29.25 18.25 24.76
CA PRO A 69 28.72 16.91 24.53
C PRO A 69 29.71 16.07 23.72
N SER A 70 29.88 14.82 24.11
CA SER A 70 30.69 13.85 23.37
C SER A 70 30.14 13.65 21.95
N PRO A 71 30.97 13.19 21.00
CA PRO A 71 30.49 12.84 19.66
C PRO A 71 29.28 11.92 19.67
N GLU A 72 29.24 10.92 20.56
CA GLU A 72 28.07 10.04 20.73
C GLU A 72 26.83 10.79 21.24
N GLU A 73 26.95 11.66 22.23
CA GLU A 73 25.82 12.45 22.75
C GLU A 73 25.27 13.41 21.68
N ARG A 74 26.14 13.97 20.83
CA ARG A 74 25.74 14.80 19.68
C ARG A 74 25.00 13.98 18.64
N GLU A 75 25.49 12.78 18.29
CA GLU A 75 24.81 11.90 17.34
C GLU A 75 23.47 11.39 17.88
N ARG A 76 23.37 11.03 19.16
CA ARG A 76 22.08 10.66 19.80
C ARG A 76 21.09 11.82 19.81
N ALA A 77 21.54 13.04 20.09
CA ALA A 77 20.71 14.24 20.04
C ALA A 77 20.18 14.51 18.62
N LYS A 78 21.04 14.40 17.60
CA LYS A 78 20.64 14.52 16.19
C LYS A 78 19.64 13.45 15.77
N GLU A 79 19.85 12.21 16.19
CA GLU A 79 18.94 11.11 15.89
C GLU A 79 17.57 11.32 16.55
N LEU A 80 17.54 11.76 17.81
CA LEU A 80 16.30 12.10 18.51
C LEU A 80 15.57 13.28 17.84
N GLU A 81 16.30 14.30 17.39
CA GLU A 81 15.74 15.43 16.64
C GLU A 81 15.16 14.96 15.30
N ARG A 82 15.88 14.09 14.57
CA ARG A 82 15.40 13.49 13.32
C ARG A 82 14.12 12.69 13.53
N GLN A 83 14.05 11.88 14.60
CA GLN A 83 12.85 11.10 14.94
C GLN A 83 11.66 12.01 15.27
N ARG A 84 11.86 13.07 16.06
CA ARG A 84 10.82 14.06 16.37
C ARG A 84 10.34 14.80 15.12
N ALA A 85 11.25 15.22 14.26
CA ALA A 85 10.91 15.89 13.01
C ALA A 85 10.11 14.97 12.07
N GLU A 86 10.48 13.69 11.99
CA GLU A 86 9.75 12.67 11.24
C GLU A 86 8.34 12.43 11.82
N GLU A 87 8.21 12.38 13.14
CA GLU A 87 6.91 12.22 13.81
C GLU A 87 5.98 13.41 13.56
N GLU A 88 6.49 14.64 13.71
CA GLU A 88 5.74 15.86 13.42
C GLU A 88 5.35 15.95 11.94
N ARG A 89 6.23 15.55 11.02
CA ARG A 89 5.90 15.48 9.59
C ARG A 89 4.74 14.51 9.34
N ARG A 90 4.81 13.29 9.88
CA ARG A 90 3.73 12.29 9.75
C ARG A 90 2.42 12.76 10.36
N LYS A 91 2.47 13.49 11.47
CA LYS A 91 1.28 14.07 12.11
C LYS A 91 0.66 15.17 11.24
N ALA A 92 1.48 16.05 10.68
CA ALA A 92 1.03 17.10 9.77
C ALA A 92 0.40 16.51 8.49
N GLU A 93 1.02 15.46 7.92
CA GLU A 93 0.50 14.72 6.77
C GLU A 93 -0.88 14.12 7.06
N ARG A 94 -1.04 13.41 8.19
CA ARG A 94 -2.34 12.84 8.61
C ARG A 94 -3.42 13.92 8.77
N LEU A 95 -3.09 15.04 9.44
CA LEU A 95 -4.04 16.14 9.61
C LEU A 95 -4.40 16.84 8.29
N ALA A 96 -3.50 16.85 7.31
CA ALA A 96 -3.80 17.35 5.98
C ALA A 96 -4.72 16.39 5.22
N GLU A 97 -4.47 15.08 5.31
CA GLU A 97 -5.33 14.05 4.71
C GLU A 97 -6.74 14.06 5.31
N ASP A 98 -6.86 14.16 6.63
CA ASP A 98 -8.16 14.24 7.34
C ASP A 98 -8.97 15.45 6.91
N ARG A 99 -8.31 16.62 6.81
CA ARG A 99 -8.95 17.85 6.32
C ARG A 99 -9.44 17.67 4.89
N ARG A 100 -8.61 17.08 4.02
CA ARG A 100 -8.99 16.80 2.64
C ARG A 100 -10.18 15.85 2.58
N LEU A 101 -10.18 14.77 3.36
CA LEU A 101 -11.27 13.79 3.38
C LEU A 101 -12.62 14.45 3.71
N VAL A 102 -12.68 15.27 4.77
CA VAL A 102 -13.91 15.93 5.20
C VAL A 102 -14.31 17.09 4.28
N GLN A 103 -13.36 17.72 3.58
CA GLN A 103 -13.64 18.77 2.60
C GLN A 103 -14.12 18.20 1.26
N THR A 104 -13.54 17.10 0.79
CA THR A 104 -13.90 16.43 -0.45
C THR A 104 -15.27 15.76 -0.35
N TYR A 105 -15.56 15.09 0.76
CA TYR A 105 -16.82 14.37 0.97
C TYR A 105 -17.62 15.04 2.08
N ARG A 106 -18.73 15.71 1.73
CA ARG A 106 -19.53 16.45 2.70
C ARG A 106 -20.46 15.53 3.50
N THR A 107 -20.85 14.42 2.90
CA THR A 107 -21.75 13.41 3.45
C THR A 107 -21.18 12.00 3.25
N LEU A 108 -21.79 10.99 3.91
CA LEU A 108 -21.44 9.59 3.67
C LEU A 108 -21.92 9.14 2.29
N GLU A 109 -23.03 9.71 1.83
CA GLU A 109 -23.57 9.48 0.50
C GLU A 109 -22.60 9.94 -0.59
N ASP A 110 -21.83 11.02 -0.37
CA ASP A 110 -20.78 11.45 -1.31
C ASP A 110 -19.65 10.41 -1.43
N LEU A 111 -19.27 9.77 -0.31
CA LEU A 111 -18.29 8.68 -0.31
C LEU A 111 -18.82 7.47 -1.08
N ASP A 112 -20.07 7.09 -0.83
CA ASP A 112 -20.70 5.96 -1.51
C ASP A 112 -20.88 6.23 -3.01
N LEU A 113 -21.27 7.45 -3.40
CA LEU A 113 -21.38 7.86 -4.79
C LEU A 113 -20.02 7.84 -5.50
N ALA A 114 -18.97 8.36 -4.86
CA ALA A 114 -17.64 8.35 -5.44
C ALA A 114 -17.07 6.92 -5.58
N ARG A 115 -17.29 6.05 -4.58
CA ARG A 115 -16.95 4.63 -4.66
C ARG A 115 -17.67 3.98 -5.84
N ASN A 116 -18.99 4.11 -5.89
CA ASN A 116 -19.82 3.49 -6.92
C ASN A 116 -19.45 4.00 -8.31
N GLY A 117 -19.13 5.28 -8.45
CA GLY A 117 -18.63 5.85 -9.71
C GLY A 117 -17.30 5.25 -10.15
N GLN A 118 -16.35 5.04 -9.23
CA GLN A 118 -15.09 4.36 -9.55
C GLN A 118 -15.34 2.90 -9.95
N ILE A 119 -16.17 2.16 -9.20
CA ILE A 119 -16.53 0.78 -9.50
C ILE A 119 -17.21 0.65 -10.87
N ALA A 120 -18.14 1.55 -11.21
CA ALA A 120 -18.83 1.54 -12.50
C ALA A 120 -17.87 1.69 -13.69
N ILE A 121 -16.81 2.50 -13.55
CA ILE A 121 -15.75 2.61 -14.57
C ILE A 121 -15.02 1.28 -14.74
N ILE A 122 -14.71 0.58 -13.65
CA ILE A 122 -14.07 -0.74 -13.71
C ILE A 122 -14.99 -1.76 -14.38
N GLU A 123 -16.26 -1.75 -14.01
CA GLU A 123 -17.26 -2.67 -14.56
C GLU A 123 -17.47 -2.45 -16.06
N ALA A 124 -17.43 -1.21 -16.54
CA ALA A 124 -17.48 -0.92 -17.97
C ALA A 124 -16.27 -1.54 -18.71
N ILE A 125 -15.07 -1.45 -18.13
CA ILE A 125 -13.85 -2.08 -18.69
C ILE A 125 -13.99 -3.60 -18.73
N ILE A 126 -14.45 -4.21 -17.62
CA ILE A 126 -14.71 -5.65 -17.55
C ILE A 126 -15.75 -6.06 -18.60
N GLN A 127 -16.80 -5.26 -18.79
CA GLN A 127 -17.85 -5.57 -19.75
C GLN A 127 -17.33 -5.60 -21.19
N VAL A 128 -16.48 -4.65 -21.59
CA VAL A 128 -15.82 -4.66 -22.90
C VAL A 128 -15.01 -5.95 -23.10
N LYS A 129 -14.26 -6.38 -22.08
CA LYS A 129 -13.50 -7.64 -22.13
C LYS A 129 -14.43 -8.85 -22.21
N ARG A 130 -15.53 -8.86 -21.45
CA ARG A 130 -16.56 -9.92 -21.51
C ARG A 130 -17.19 -10.05 -22.89
N ASP A 131 -17.42 -8.94 -23.59
CA ASP A 131 -17.96 -8.97 -24.96
C ASP A 131 -16.96 -9.57 -25.96
N GLN A 132 -15.67 -9.26 -25.81
CA GLN A 132 -14.59 -9.91 -26.59
C GLN A 132 -14.50 -11.41 -26.27
N ILE A 133 -14.54 -11.77 -24.99
CA ILE A 133 -14.56 -13.15 -24.50
C ILE A 133 -15.74 -13.92 -25.09
N ARG A 134 -16.94 -13.34 -25.12
CA ARG A 134 -18.14 -13.98 -25.69
C ARG A 134 -17.96 -14.29 -27.16
N THR A 135 -17.47 -13.33 -27.93
CA THR A 135 -17.20 -13.51 -29.37
C THR A 135 -16.16 -14.61 -29.62
N LEU A 136 -15.08 -14.59 -28.84
CA LEU A 136 -14.02 -15.59 -28.90
C LEU A 136 -14.52 -16.99 -28.50
N THR A 137 -15.40 -17.05 -27.50
CA THR A 137 -16.02 -18.27 -27.00
C THR A 137 -16.87 -18.94 -28.07
N HIS A 138 -17.71 -18.20 -28.79
CA HIS A 138 -18.49 -18.78 -29.89
C HIS A 138 -17.60 -19.30 -31.01
N THR A 139 -16.51 -18.60 -31.32
CA THR A 139 -15.51 -19.09 -32.29
C THR A 139 -14.89 -20.40 -31.83
N LEU A 140 -14.46 -20.49 -30.56
CA LEU A 140 -13.90 -21.70 -29.97
C LEU A 140 -14.88 -22.87 -29.99
N LEU A 141 -16.14 -22.64 -29.61
CA LEU A 141 -17.17 -23.69 -29.61
C LEU A 141 -17.45 -24.21 -31.03
N ARG A 142 -17.41 -23.35 -32.07
CA ARG A 142 -17.52 -23.79 -33.46
C ARG A 142 -16.32 -24.64 -33.88
N LEU A 143 -15.10 -24.16 -33.64
CA LEU A 143 -13.86 -24.88 -33.96
C LEU A 143 -13.78 -26.21 -33.22
N ASP A 144 -14.31 -26.27 -31.99
CA ASP A 144 -14.39 -27.50 -31.21
C ASP A 144 -15.39 -28.50 -31.80
N GLY A 145 -16.52 -28.02 -32.34
CA GLY A 145 -17.45 -28.87 -33.10
C GLY A 145 -16.79 -29.47 -34.36
N GLU A 146 -15.98 -28.68 -35.07
CA GLU A 146 -15.17 -29.17 -36.19
C GLU A 146 -14.14 -30.20 -35.72
N ARG A 147 -13.42 -29.91 -34.62
CA ARG A 147 -12.48 -30.86 -34.00
C ARG A 147 -13.15 -32.20 -33.69
N GLN A 148 -14.35 -32.15 -33.10
CA GLN A 148 -15.11 -33.35 -32.74
C GLN A 148 -15.58 -34.14 -33.98
N SER A 149 -15.90 -33.48 -35.09
CA SER A 149 -16.31 -34.18 -36.31
C SER A 149 -15.16 -35.00 -36.93
N PHE A 150 -13.94 -34.47 -36.93
CA PHE A 150 -12.73 -35.21 -37.33
C PHE A 150 -12.45 -36.40 -36.40
N GLN A 151 -12.62 -36.20 -35.09
CA GLN A 151 -12.44 -37.27 -34.10
C GLN A 151 -13.47 -38.39 -34.26
N ALA A 152 -14.74 -38.05 -34.53
CA ALA A 152 -15.81 -39.02 -34.74
C ALA A 152 -15.55 -39.97 -35.91
N ILE A 153 -14.83 -39.50 -36.94
CA ILE A 153 -14.44 -40.28 -38.11
C ILE A 153 -12.99 -40.80 -38.04
N ASN A 154 -12.34 -40.70 -36.87
CA ASN A 154 -10.94 -41.10 -36.62
C ASN A 154 -9.93 -40.50 -37.61
N GLN A 155 -10.20 -39.29 -38.12
CA GLN A 155 -9.27 -38.58 -38.99
C GLN A 155 -8.32 -37.68 -38.18
N PRO A 156 -7.08 -37.48 -38.66
CA PRO A 156 -6.16 -36.54 -38.03
C PRO A 156 -6.70 -35.11 -38.14
N LEU A 157 -6.54 -34.33 -37.08
CA LEU A 157 -6.88 -32.91 -37.08
C LEU A 157 -5.93 -32.18 -38.04
N PRO A 158 -6.44 -31.33 -38.95
CA PRO A 158 -5.60 -30.45 -39.74
C PRO A 158 -4.74 -29.54 -38.84
N PRO A 159 -3.43 -29.36 -39.11
CA PRO A 159 -2.57 -28.52 -38.29
C PRO A 159 -3.10 -27.10 -38.11
N ALA A 160 -3.64 -26.51 -39.18
CA ALA A 160 -4.24 -25.17 -39.15
C ALA A 160 -5.45 -25.06 -38.21
N LEU A 161 -6.24 -26.13 -38.05
CA LEU A 161 -7.36 -26.15 -37.09
C LEU A 161 -6.84 -26.22 -35.65
N SER A 162 -5.84 -27.08 -35.40
CA SER A 162 -5.21 -27.18 -34.09
C SER A 162 -4.58 -25.86 -33.63
N GLU A 163 -3.88 -25.17 -34.54
CA GLU A 163 -3.26 -23.87 -34.28
C GLU A 163 -4.30 -22.78 -34.01
N GLN A 164 -5.40 -22.76 -34.76
CA GLN A 164 -6.52 -21.85 -34.50
C GLN A 164 -7.12 -22.08 -33.11
N ILE A 165 -7.36 -23.33 -32.72
CA ILE A 165 -7.89 -23.63 -31.38
C ILE A 165 -6.89 -23.16 -30.31
N ALA A 166 -5.62 -23.51 -30.44
CA ALA A 166 -4.59 -23.15 -29.47
C ALA A 166 -4.43 -21.62 -29.31
N SER A 167 -4.37 -20.88 -30.42
CA SER A 167 -4.24 -19.41 -30.40
C SER A 167 -5.47 -18.72 -29.79
N ASN A 168 -6.68 -19.20 -30.10
CA ASN A 168 -7.90 -18.65 -29.51
C ASN A 168 -8.02 -18.98 -28.01
N LEU A 169 -7.59 -20.17 -27.57
CA LEU A 169 -7.52 -20.53 -26.15
C LEU A 169 -6.52 -19.65 -25.38
N ALA A 170 -5.33 -19.44 -25.94
CA ALA A 170 -4.32 -18.56 -25.34
C ALA A 170 -4.84 -17.12 -25.21
N ARG A 171 -5.49 -16.59 -26.26
CA ARG A 171 -6.10 -15.26 -26.22
C ARG A 171 -7.21 -15.16 -25.16
N LEU A 172 -8.01 -16.22 -25.00
CA LEU A 172 -9.06 -16.27 -23.98
C LEU A 172 -8.48 -16.23 -22.57
N HIS A 173 -7.40 -16.98 -22.31
CA HIS A 173 -6.67 -16.92 -21.03
C HIS A 173 -6.12 -15.52 -20.76
N THR A 174 -5.52 -14.86 -21.75
CA THR A 174 -5.02 -13.48 -21.58
C THR A 174 -6.14 -12.52 -21.20
N LEU A 175 -7.28 -12.56 -21.91
CA LEU A 175 -8.43 -11.71 -21.60
C LEU A 175 -8.97 -11.95 -20.18
N TYR A 176 -9.01 -13.20 -19.71
CA TYR A 176 -9.41 -13.48 -18.34
C TYR A 176 -8.39 -13.02 -17.30
N GLY A 177 -7.09 -13.09 -17.59
CA GLY A 177 -6.07 -12.48 -16.74
C GLY A 177 -6.28 -10.97 -16.57
N GLU A 178 -6.65 -10.28 -17.65
CA GLU A 178 -7.01 -8.87 -17.61
C GLU A 178 -8.32 -8.60 -16.85
N VAL A 179 -9.35 -9.45 -17.01
CA VAL A 179 -10.60 -9.36 -16.23
C VAL A 179 -10.30 -9.49 -14.74
N LEU A 180 -9.49 -10.46 -14.34
CA LEU A 180 -9.13 -10.65 -12.93
C LEU A 180 -8.36 -9.46 -12.36
N ASN A 181 -7.46 -8.85 -13.12
CA ASN A 181 -6.79 -7.61 -12.72
C ASN A 181 -7.78 -6.49 -12.38
N GLU A 182 -8.83 -6.34 -13.19
CA GLU A 182 -9.88 -5.36 -12.92
C GLU A 182 -10.76 -5.76 -11.73
N GLU A 183 -11.09 -7.04 -11.55
CA GLU A 183 -11.84 -7.52 -10.38
C GLU A 183 -11.04 -7.27 -9.07
N TRP A 184 -9.72 -7.51 -9.06
CA TRP A 184 -8.86 -7.12 -7.92
C TRP A 184 -8.82 -5.61 -7.71
N ARG A 185 -8.82 -4.82 -8.78
CA ARG A 185 -8.90 -3.36 -8.67
C ARG A 185 -10.20 -2.91 -8.02
N LYS A 186 -11.33 -3.60 -8.29
CA LYS A 186 -12.59 -3.36 -7.55
C LYS A 186 -12.41 -3.60 -6.05
N ILE A 187 -11.81 -4.72 -5.65
CA ILE A 187 -11.53 -5.01 -4.23
C ILE A 187 -10.71 -3.88 -3.59
N GLY A 188 -9.63 -3.43 -4.26
CA GLY A 188 -8.81 -2.33 -3.76
C GLY A 188 -9.60 -1.02 -3.56
N VAL A 189 -10.52 -0.69 -4.48
CA VAL A 189 -11.42 0.47 -4.33
C VAL A 189 -12.35 0.30 -3.13
N TRP A 190 -12.94 -0.88 -2.95
CA TRP A 190 -13.82 -1.15 -1.81
C TRP A 190 -13.10 -1.01 -0.47
N GLU A 191 -11.94 -1.63 -0.32
CA GLU A 191 -11.13 -1.54 0.89
C GLU A 191 -10.70 -0.10 1.19
N ASP A 192 -10.30 0.64 0.16
CA ASP A 192 -9.92 2.04 0.29
C ASP A 192 -11.08 2.93 0.76
N PHE A 193 -12.25 2.77 0.17
CA PHE A 193 -13.43 3.50 0.60
C PHE A 193 -13.96 3.05 1.97
N ALA A 194 -13.79 1.77 2.34
CA ALA A 194 -14.09 1.29 3.68
C ALA A 194 -13.20 1.97 4.74
N ARG A 195 -11.89 2.09 4.48
CA ARG A 195 -10.96 2.83 5.36
C ARG A 195 -11.34 4.32 5.46
N LYS A 196 -11.64 4.96 4.32
CA LYS A 196 -12.08 6.36 4.28
C LYS A 196 -13.38 6.57 5.05
N ARG A 197 -14.36 5.68 4.91
CA ARG A 197 -15.64 5.73 5.64
C ARG A 197 -15.41 5.62 7.14
N ALA A 198 -14.61 4.67 7.59
CA ALA A 198 -14.28 4.51 9.00
C ALA A 198 -13.61 5.78 9.56
N ARG A 199 -12.61 6.32 8.86
CA ARG A 199 -11.92 7.55 9.26
C ARG A 199 -12.85 8.76 9.28
N TYR A 200 -13.72 8.88 8.28
CA TYR A 200 -14.70 9.97 8.19
C TYR A 200 -15.65 9.97 9.38
N LEU A 201 -16.17 8.81 9.77
CA LEU A 201 -17.06 8.65 10.93
C LEU A 201 -16.36 9.02 12.24
N GLU A 202 -15.10 8.61 12.40
CA GLU A 202 -14.27 8.99 13.55
C GLU A 202 -14.12 10.53 13.64
N LEU A 203 -13.75 11.20 12.54
CA LEU A 203 -13.59 12.65 12.47
C LEU A 203 -14.92 13.40 12.74
N LYS A 204 -16.05 12.82 12.35
CA LYS A 204 -17.39 13.35 12.62
C LYS A 204 -17.94 12.97 13.99
N LYS A 205 -17.21 12.18 14.80
CA LYS A 205 -17.64 11.64 16.09
C LYS A 205 -18.96 10.87 15.99
N GLN A 206 -19.15 10.17 14.87
CA GLN A 206 -20.31 9.33 14.60
C GLN A 206 -19.98 7.86 14.89
N PRO A 207 -20.98 7.03 15.21
CA PRO A 207 -20.75 5.61 15.45
C PRO A 207 -20.15 4.94 14.22
N ALA A 208 -19.22 4.01 14.47
CA ALA A 208 -18.58 3.23 13.43
C ALA A 208 -19.64 2.46 12.60
N PRO A 209 -19.39 2.25 11.30
CA PRO A 209 -20.32 1.51 10.49
C PRO A 209 -20.28 0.03 10.91
N LYS A 210 -21.40 -0.68 10.78
CA LYS A 210 -21.35 -2.15 10.82
C LYS A 210 -20.45 -2.63 9.68
N ALA A 211 -19.65 -3.66 9.95
CA ALA A 211 -18.87 -4.32 8.90
C ALA A 211 -19.81 -4.74 7.77
N ASP A 212 -19.55 -4.22 6.58
CA ASP A 212 -20.26 -4.61 5.36
C ASP A 212 -19.39 -5.62 4.63
N ASP A 213 -19.59 -6.90 4.94
CA ASP A 213 -18.85 -8.01 4.33
C ASP A 213 -19.43 -8.42 2.96
N SER A 214 -20.48 -7.73 2.48
CA SER A 214 -21.25 -8.15 1.30
C SER A 214 -20.43 -8.17 0.01
N PHE A 215 -19.41 -7.32 -0.11
CA PHE A 215 -18.65 -7.21 -1.36
C PHE A 215 -17.76 -8.42 -1.66
N THR A 216 -17.10 -9.00 -0.65
CA THR A 216 -16.22 -10.18 -0.87
C THR A 216 -17.02 -11.44 -1.23
N ALA A 217 -18.31 -11.48 -0.88
CA ALA A 217 -19.22 -12.57 -1.20
C ALA A 217 -19.71 -12.56 -2.66
N GLU A 218 -19.61 -11.43 -3.37
CA GLU A 218 -20.03 -11.32 -4.78
C GLU A 218 -19.00 -11.84 -5.78
N LEU A 219 -17.73 -11.91 -5.36
CA LEU A 219 -16.64 -12.40 -6.20
C LEU A 219 -16.65 -13.93 -6.18
N ALA A 220 -17.05 -14.51 -7.32
CA ALA A 220 -17.00 -15.96 -7.55
C ALA A 220 -15.56 -16.43 -7.83
N MET A 221 -14.64 -16.07 -6.93
CA MET A 221 -13.23 -16.39 -7.01
C MET A 221 -12.71 -16.99 -5.70
N LEU A 222 -11.76 -17.89 -5.81
CA LEU A 222 -11.05 -18.48 -4.68
C LEU A 222 -9.61 -18.81 -5.06
N SER A 223 -8.73 -18.75 -4.07
CA SER A 223 -7.33 -19.09 -4.21
C SER A 223 -7.00 -20.44 -3.59
N CYS A 224 -5.96 -21.06 -4.09
CA CYS A 224 -5.34 -22.25 -3.51
C CYS A 224 -3.84 -22.24 -3.81
N ASP A 225 -3.05 -22.82 -2.91
CA ASP A 225 -1.59 -22.87 -3.02
C ASP A 225 -1.09 -24.31 -3.23
N GLU A 226 -1.74 -25.27 -2.56
CA GLU A 226 -1.35 -26.68 -2.65
C GLU A 226 -1.94 -27.33 -3.91
N THR A 227 -1.11 -28.02 -4.68
CA THR A 227 -1.51 -28.67 -5.94
C THR A 227 -2.70 -29.62 -5.76
N ALA A 228 -2.72 -30.42 -4.70
CA ALA A 228 -3.82 -31.35 -4.44
C ALA A 228 -5.15 -30.61 -4.16
N GLN A 229 -5.10 -29.56 -3.35
CA GLN A 229 -6.24 -28.71 -3.04
C GLN A 229 -6.76 -27.99 -4.30
N CYS A 230 -5.87 -27.45 -5.13
CA CYS A 230 -6.27 -26.78 -6.36
C CYS A 230 -6.99 -27.71 -7.34
N HIS A 231 -6.50 -28.95 -7.51
CA HIS A 231 -7.19 -29.93 -8.34
C HIS A 231 -8.54 -30.34 -7.76
N ASP A 232 -8.66 -30.46 -6.43
CA ASP A 232 -9.95 -30.74 -5.77
C ASP A 232 -10.95 -29.60 -5.99
N TYR A 233 -10.50 -28.35 -5.78
CA TYR A 233 -11.31 -27.16 -6.01
C TYR A 233 -11.75 -27.05 -7.47
N TRP A 234 -10.86 -27.33 -8.42
CA TRP A 234 -11.21 -27.34 -9.85
C TRP A 234 -12.30 -28.38 -10.15
N ARG A 235 -12.18 -29.60 -9.59
CA ARG A 235 -13.19 -30.65 -9.74
C ARG A 235 -14.54 -30.24 -9.15
N LYS A 236 -14.55 -29.71 -7.92
CA LYS A 236 -15.75 -29.23 -7.24
C LYS A 236 -16.38 -28.05 -8.00
N ALA A 237 -15.57 -27.14 -8.55
CA ALA A 237 -16.02 -26.02 -9.36
C ALA A 237 -16.72 -26.49 -10.65
N LEU A 238 -16.15 -27.47 -11.36
CA LEU A 238 -16.77 -28.07 -12.54
C LEU A 238 -18.14 -28.69 -12.22
N ILE A 239 -18.24 -29.45 -11.12
CA ILE A 239 -19.52 -30.04 -10.67
C ILE A 239 -20.54 -28.94 -10.37
N TYR A 240 -20.14 -27.93 -9.61
CA TYR A 240 -21.00 -26.80 -9.25
C TYR A 240 -21.50 -26.03 -10.48
N ALA A 241 -20.62 -25.73 -11.44
CA ALA A 241 -20.96 -24.99 -12.65
C ALA A 241 -21.90 -25.76 -13.59
N ARG A 242 -21.81 -27.09 -13.63
CA ARG A 242 -22.69 -27.94 -14.45
C ARG A 242 -24.06 -28.17 -13.82
N ALA A 243 -24.15 -28.20 -12.49
CA ALA A 243 -25.37 -28.50 -11.74
C ALA A 243 -26.64 -27.73 -12.20
N PRO A 244 -26.60 -26.42 -12.46
CA PRO A 244 -27.79 -25.68 -12.89
C PRO A 244 -28.17 -25.89 -14.37
N LEU A 245 -27.33 -26.55 -15.17
CA LEU A 245 -27.52 -26.69 -16.62
C LEU A 245 -28.35 -27.93 -16.97
N THR A 246 -29.62 -27.97 -16.57
CA THR A 246 -30.48 -29.17 -16.67
C THR A 246 -31.30 -29.28 -17.96
N GLU A 247 -31.54 -28.18 -18.67
CA GLU A 247 -32.48 -28.11 -19.80
C GLU A 247 -31.85 -27.47 -21.05
N GLY A 248 -32.49 -27.60 -22.22
CA GLY A 248 -32.05 -26.95 -23.45
C GLY A 248 -30.80 -27.55 -24.12
N GLU A 249 -30.32 -26.88 -25.16
CA GLU A 249 -29.12 -27.27 -25.92
C GLU A 249 -27.87 -26.94 -25.09
N ARG A 250 -26.94 -27.89 -25.00
CA ARG A 250 -25.72 -27.75 -24.21
C ARG A 250 -24.50 -28.08 -25.05
N GLN A 251 -23.46 -27.27 -24.87
CA GLN A 251 -22.14 -27.53 -25.45
C GLN A 251 -21.08 -27.25 -24.39
N GLU A 252 -20.05 -28.10 -24.36
CA GLU A 252 -18.97 -27.98 -23.39
C GLU A 252 -17.62 -28.11 -24.08
N LEU A 253 -16.68 -27.25 -23.70
CA LEU A 253 -15.27 -27.30 -24.10
C LEU A 253 -14.43 -27.28 -22.84
N ILE A 254 -13.65 -28.34 -22.65
CA ILE A 254 -12.67 -28.46 -21.55
C ILE A 254 -11.26 -28.38 -22.13
N ALA A 255 -10.45 -27.48 -21.58
CA ALA A 255 -9.05 -27.29 -21.89
C ALA A 255 -8.23 -27.17 -20.60
N PRO A 256 -6.88 -27.29 -20.66
CA PRO A 256 -6.04 -27.09 -19.48
C PRO A 256 -6.31 -25.72 -18.82
N GLY A 257 -6.81 -25.75 -17.59
CA GLY A 257 -7.13 -24.55 -16.82
C GLY A 257 -8.34 -23.74 -17.31
N LEU A 258 -9.19 -24.32 -18.17
CA LEU A 258 -10.38 -23.65 -18.69
C LEU A 258 -11.52 -24.63 -18.91
N ALA A 259 -12.72 -24.24 -18.49
CA ALA A 259 -13.96 -24.87 -18.90
C ALA A 259 -14.92 -23.83 -19.45
N ILE A 260 -15.54 -24.13 -20.59
CA ILE A 260 -16.60 -23.33 -21.19
C ILE A 260 -17.86 -24.18 -21.23
N LEU A 261 -18.91 -23.74 -20.55
CA LEU A 261 -20.22 -24.37 -20.55
C LEU A 261 -21.22 -23.41 -21.21
N LEU A 262 -21.73 -23.81 -22.37
CA LEU A 262 -22.80 -23.10 -23.07
C LEU A 262 -24.12 -23.85 -22.82
N GLN A 263 -25.17 -23.10 -22.46
CA GLN A 263 -26.54 -23.58 -22.46
C GLN A 263 -27.44 -22.58 -23.21
N ARG A 264 -28.23 -23.07 -24.15
CA ARG A 264 -29.25 -22.28 -24.86
C ARG A 264 -30.63 -22.80 -24.51
N THR A 265 -31.41 -21.92 -23.91
CA THR A 265 -32.85 -22.11 -23.65
C THR A 265 -33.66 -21.30 -24.67
N LYS A 266 -34.99 -21.29 -24.55
CA LYS A 266 -35.83 -20.43 -25.40
C LYS A 266 -35.68 -18.95 -24.99
N GLU A 267 -35.42 -18.71 -23.72
CA GLU A 267 -35.41 -17.41 -23.07
C GLU A 267 -34.03 -16.73 -23.15
N GLU A 268 -32.97 -17.49 -22.92
CA GLU A 268 -31.62 -16.96 -22.78
C GLU A 268 -30.53 -17.94 -23.24
N GLU A 269 -29.39 -17.37 -23.63
CA GLU A 269 -28.10 -18.05 -23.75
C GLU A 269 -27.29 -17.81 -22.47
N ARG A 270 -26.71 -18.87 -21.93
CA ARG A 270 -25.88 -18.85 -20.73
C ARG A 270 -24.50 -19.35 -21.09
N LEU A 271 -23.49 -18.57 -20.74
CA LEU A 271 -22.09 -18.97 -20.80
C LEU A 271 -21.53 -18.97 -19.39
N ILE A 272 -21.04 -20.12 -18.95
CA ILE A 272 -20.30 -20.25 -17.71
C ILE A 272 -18.86 -20.60 -18.08
N HIS A 273 -17.92 -19.79 -17.62
CA HIS A 273 -16.51 -20.05 -17.76
C HIS A 273 -15.92 -20.33 -16.40
N LEU A 274 -15.19 -21.43 -16.28
CA LEU A 274 -14.28 -21.65 -15.16
C LEU A 274 -12.87 -21.45 -15.67
N VAL A 275 -12.10 -20.65 -14.94
CA VAL A 275 -10.75 -20.30 -15.34
C VAL A 275 -9.80 -20.51 -14.18
N TRP A 276 -8.71 -21.22 -14.45
CA TRP A 276 -7.58 -21.42 -13.56
C TRP A 276 -6.46 -20.47 -14.03
N ILE A 277 -6.13 -19.48 -13.21
CA ILE A 277 -5.09 -18.50 -13.52
C ILE A 277 -4.05 -18.49 -12.42
N GLN A 278 -2.79 -18.56 -12.82
CA GLN A 278 -1.64 -18.36 -11.94
C GLN A 278 -0.69 -17.38 -12.63
N LYS A 279 -0.38 -16.27 -11.97
CA LYS A 279 0.46 -15.22 -12.55
C LYS A 279 1.92 -15.63 -12.64
N SER A 280 2.40 -16.35 -11.63
CA SER A 280 3.75 -16.88 -11.53
C SER A 280 3.76 -18.04 -10.53
N SER A 281 4.77 -18.92 -10.59
CA SER A 281 4.82 -20.14 -9.78
C SER A 281 4.87 -19.90 -8.27
N ASP A 282 5.28 -18.72 -7.84
CA ASP A 282 5.36 -18.25 -6.45
C ASP A 282 4.05 -17.61 -5.95
N GLN A 283 3.05 -17.44 -6.82
CA GLN A 283 1.75 -16.88 -6.49
C GLN A 283 0.66 -17.95 -6.42
N PRO A 284 -0.40 -17.72 -5.62
CA PRO A 284 -1.55 -18.60 -5.55
C PRO A 284 -2.17 -18.82 -6.94
N VAL A 285 -2.72 -20.01 -7.12
CA VAL A 285 -3.65 -20.28 -8.20
C VAL A 285 -4.99 -19.65 -7.84
N TRP A 286 -5.63 -19.03 -8.83
CA TRP A 286 -6.99 -18.50 -8.74
C TRP A 286 -7.93 -19.30 -9.62
N ILE A 287 -9.03 -19.76 -9.02
CA ILE A 287 -10.15 -20.36 -9.73
C ILE A 287 -11.29 -19.34 -9.75
N TYR A 288 -11.71 -18.95 -10.93
CA TYR A 288 -12.73 -17.94 -11.17
C TYR A 288 -13.89 -18.52 -11.97
N LEU A 289 -15.12 -18.22 -11.52
CA LEU A 289 -16.35 -18.50 -12.24
C LEU A 289 -16.89 -17.20 -12.85
N ASP A 290 -16.80 -17.08 -14.17
CA ASP A 290 -17.54 -16.06 -14.91
C ASP A 290 -18.88 -16.63 -15.38
N LEU A 291 -19.93 -15.83 -15.23
CA LEU A 291 -21.28 -16.16 -15.69
C LEU A 291 -21.75 -15.02 -16.57
N GLN A 292 -22.03 -15.31 -17.83
CA GLN A 292 -22.57 -14.35 -18.78
C GLN A 292 -23.88 -14.87 -19.33
N CYS A 293 -24.95 -14.10 -19.12
CA CYS A 293 -26.25 -14.38 -19.69
C CYS A 293 -26.52 -13.42 -20.83
N ARG A 294 -27.32 -13.86 -21.80
CA ARG A 294 -27.86 -13.01 -22.85
C ARG A 294 -29.28 -13.43 -23.14
N ASN A 295 -30.23 -12.57 -22.80
CA ASN A 295 -31.62 -12.75 -23.16
C ASN A 295 -31.75 -12.80 -24.69
N ARG A 296 -32.42 -13.83 -25.22
CA ARG A 296 -32.51 -14.06 -26.66
C ARG A 296 -33.53 -13.17 -27.36
N GLN A 297 -34.46 -12.58 -26.60
CA GLN A 297 -35.50 -11.70 -27.12
C GLN A 297 -35.08 -10.22 -27.05
N THR A 298 -34.51 -9.80 -25.93
CA THR A 298 -34.18 -8.38 -25.67
C THR A 298 -32.70 -8.07 -25.86
N GLY A 299 -31.83 -9.07 -25.88
CA GLY A 299 -30.38 -8.89 -25.90
C GLY A 299 -29.78 -8.41 -24.57
N ASN A 300 -30.59 -8.22 -23.52
CA ASN A 300 -30.12 -7.82 -22.20
C ASN A 300 -29.17 -8.88 -21.62
N LEU A 301 -28.13 -8.45 -20.92
CA LEU A 301 -27.09 -9.31 -20.34
C LEU A 301 -27.40 -9.80 -18.92
N THR A 302 -28.61 -9.54 -18.44
CA THR A 302 -29.11 -10.07 -17.17
C THR A 302 -29.61 -11.50 -17.36
N CYS A 303 -29.34 -12.35 -16.37
CA CYS A 303 -29.88 -13.71 -16.34
C CYS A 303 -31.38 -13.66 -16.03
N ALA A 304 -32.18 -14.29 -16.88
CA ALA A 304 -33.62 -14.41 -16.71
C ALA A 304 -33.98 -15.34 -15.54
N ASP A 305 -33.18 -16.38 -15.30
CA ASP A 305 -33.36 -17.30 -14.17
C ASP A 305 -32.66 -16.78 -12.90
N PRO A 306 -33.41 -16.45 -11.82
CA PRO A 306 -32.83 -15.97 -10.56
C PRO A 306 -31.90 -16.97 -9.88
N LYS A 307 -32.06 -18.29 -10.13
CA LYS A 307 -31.14 -19.31 -9.59
C LYS A 307 -29.78 -19.22 -10.25
N ILE A 308 -29.76 -18.98 -11.57
CA ILE A 308 -28.52 -18.76 -12.34
C ILE A 308 -27.82 -17.48 -11.86
N ALA A 309 -28.56 -16.40 -11.63
CA ALA A 309 -27.99 -15.15 -11.12
C ALA A 309 -27.26 -15.31 -9.77
N ARG A 310 -27.66 -16.30 -8.95
CA ARG A 310 -27.05 -16.57 -7.63
C ARG A 310 -25.84 -17.52 -7.68
N LEU A 311 -25.48 -18.06 -8.85
CA LEU A 311 -24.35 -18.99 -8.95
C LEU A 311 -23.04 -18.40 -8.41
N ARG A 312 -22.81 -17.11 -8.64
CA ARG A 312 -21.61 -16.43 -8.16
C ARG A 312 -21.51 -16.42 -6.64
N GLN A 313 -22.61 -16.14 -5.95
CA GLN A 313 -22.68 -16.02 -4.48
C GLN A 313 -22.41 -17.35 -3.77
N GLY A 314 -22.90 -18.47 -4.33
CA GLY A 314 -22.72 -19.80 -3.74
C GLY A 314 -21.38 -20.48 -4.06
N PHE A 315 -20.63 -19.96 -5.04
CA PHE A 315 -19.49 -20.65 -5.64
C PHE A 315 -18.39 -20.98 -4.62
N ARG A 316 -17.89 -19.95 -3.91
CA ARG A 316 -16.80 -20.11 -2.94
C ARG A 316 -17.15 -21.14 -1.88
N LEU A 317 -18.34 -21.04 -1.29
CA LEU A 317 -18.79 -21.96 -0.25
C LEU A 317 -18.95 -23.39 -0.79
N ALA A 318 -19.49 -23.56 -1.99
CA ALA A 318 -19.69 -24.88 -2.58
C ALA A 318 -18.36 -25.58 -2.89
N VAL A 319 -17.35 -24.83 -3.34
CA VAL A 319 -16.04 -25.39 -3.73
C VAL A 319 -15.13 -25.66 -2.53
N THR A 320 -15.20 -24.82 -1.49
CA THR A 320 -14.33 -24.92 -0.30
C THR A 320 -14.87 -25.80 0.82
N ARG A 321 -16.09 -26.33 0.68
CA ARG A 321 -16.63 -27.32 1.64
C ARG A 321 -15.71 -28.55 1.70
N PRO A 322 -15.43 -29.07 2.91
CA PRO A 322 -14.57 -30.26 3.09
C PRO A 322 -15.12 -31.45 2.32
#